data_AF-A0A7C2N4A2-F1
#
_entry.id   AF-A0A7C2N4A2-F1
#
_cell.length_a   1.000
_cell.length_b   1.000
_cell.length_c   1.000
_cell.angle_alpha   90.00
_cell.angle_beta   90.00
_cell.angle_gamma   90.00
#
_symmetry.space_group_name_H-M   'P 1'
#
loop_
_entity.id
_entity.type
_entity.pdbx_description
1 polymer ?
#
loop_
_entity_poly.entity_id
_entity_poly.type
_entity_poly.pdbx_seq_one_letter_code
_entity_poly.pdbx_strand_id
1 'polypeptide(L)'
;IIDKEIDRKNPRTAGRELPSGEIKLLEALLVVGSGITIYFIAAYLICDLVLYLSPIPLAVFVLYPYMKRFTYLCHFGVGLGLALAPLGGWIAVKCSLNGIFPALVLSIFTLFWVSGFDIIYATLDEEFDRQSGVHSLVARFGKRNALLVSAVLHLMAFVLLAVLYIAEFRSLYAVLFLIVTGFFLFLEHRKSSDVDLAFFKINILVGFFVFIFILSGIYLN
;
A
#
# COMPACT_ATOMS: atom_id res chain seq x y z
N ILE A 1 7.02 -2.99 16.30
CA ILE A 1 7.02 -2.36 17.64
C ILE A 1 5.61 -2.22 18.19
N ILE A 2 4.76 -1.41 17.54
CA ILE A 2 3.39 -1.10 18.01
C ILE A 2 2.55 -2.35 18.23
N ASP A 3 2.63 -3.32 17.31
CA ASP A 3 1.81 -4.53 17.36
C ASP A 3 2.48 -5.72 18.03
N LYS A 4 3.64 -5.54 18.69
CA LYS A 4 4.43 -6.63 19.28
C LYS A 4 3.56 -7.58 20.14
N GLU A 5 2.71 -7.03 20.99
CA GLU A 5 1.87 -7.83 21.90
C GLU A 5 0.72 -8.55 21.20
N ILE A 6 0.21 -7.98 20.11
CA ILE A 6 -0.82 -8.63 19.27
C ILE A 6 -0.15 -9.75 18.47
N ASP A 7 0.97 -9.44 17.82
CA ASP A 7 1.71 -10.37 16.97
C ASP A 7 2.23 -11.58 17.76
N ARG A 8 2.61 -11.39 19.03
CA ARG A 8 3.03 -12.47 19.95
C ARG A 8 1.92 -13.49 20.22
N LYS A 9 0.66 -13.09 20.15
CA LYS A 9 -0.51 -13.95 20.39
C LYS A 9 -1.02 -14.63 19.12
N ASN A 10 -0.69 -14.10 17.94
CA ASN A 10 -1.12 -14.67 16.67
C ASN A 10 -0.16 -15.80 16.24
N PRO A 11 -0.64 -17.05 16.07
CA PRO A 11 0.19 -18.18 15.66
C PRO A 11 1.03 -17.93 14.40
N ARG A 12 0.51 -17.13 13.45
CA ARG A 12 1.18 -16.81 12.19
C ARG A 12 2.36 -15.85 12.37
N THR A 13 2.27 -14.94 13.35
CA THR A 13 3.25 -13.84 13.51
C THR A 13 4.06 -13.93 14.80
N ALA A 14 3.77 -14.90 15.67
CA ALA A 14 4.49 -15.11 16.92
C ALA A 14 5.98 -15.41 16.70
N GLY A 15 6.34 -15.97 15.54
CA GLY A 15 7.72 -16.24 15.14
C GLY A 15 8.48 -15.06 14.53
N ARG A 16 7.86 -13.87 14.37
CA ARG A 16 8.57 -12.67 13.91
C ARG A 16 9.61 -12.24 14.94
N GLU A 17 10.68 -11.57 14.49
CA GLU A 17 11.91 -11.32 15.24
C GLU A 17 11.66 -10.56 16.56
N LEU A 18 10.78 -9.55 16.55
CA LEU A 18 10.48 -8.76 17.75
C LEU A 18 9.47 -9.44 18.70
N PRO A 19 8.37 -10.06 18.23
CA PRO A 19 7.49 -10.90 19.05
C PRO A 19 8.18 -12.11 19.69
N SER A 20 9.07 -12.79 18.96
CA SER A 20 9.82 -13.97 19.42
C SER A 20 10.96 -13.62 20.39
N GLY A 21 11.43 -12.36 20.35
CA GLY A 21 12.53 -11.88 21.17
C GLY A 21 13.91 -12.13 20.57
N GLU A 22 14.00 -12.55 19.31
CA GLU A 22 15.26 -12.62 18.55
C GLU A 22 15.93 -11.24 18.43
N ILE A 23 15.15 -10.17 18.39
CA ILE A 23 15.67 -8.80 18.51
C ILE A 23 15.09 -8.09 19.75
N LYS A 24 15.93 -7.26 20.38
CA LYS A 24 15.55 -6.42 21.52
C LYS A 24 14.73 -5.22 21.05
N LEU A 25 13.84 -4.74 21.93
CA LEU A 25 13.06 -3.52 21.66
C LEU A 25 13.97 -2.31 21.36
N LEU A 26 15.11 -2.20 22.04
CA LEU A 26 16.08 -1.13 21.81
C LEU A 26 16.65 -1.18 20.38
N GLU A 27 16.96 -2.36 19.85
CA GLU A 27 17.47 -2.51 18.49
C GLU A 27 16.43 -2.05 17.47
N ALA A 28 15.17 -2.46 17.66
CA ALA A 28 14.07 -1.98 16.82
C ALA A 28 13.88 -0.46 16.90
N LEU A 29 14.02 0.14 18.09
CA LEU A 29 13.93 1.60 18.28
C LEU A 29 15.10 2.34 17.63
N LEU A 30 16.32 1.77 17.68
CA LEU A 30 17.49 2.34 17.00
C LEU A 30 17.32 2.35 15.48
N VAL A 31 16.74 1.28 14.90
CA VAL A 31 16.41 1.24 13.47
C VAL A 31 15.37 2.29 13.09
N VAL A 32 14.34 2.48 13.91
CA VAL A 32 13.33 3.53 13.68
C VAL A 32 13.96 4.91 13.79
N GLY A 33 14.76 5.17 14.83
CA GLY A 33 15.42 6.45 15.05
C GLY A 33 16.40 6.82 13.95
N SER A 34 17.21 5.86 13.50
CA SER A 34 18.15 6.07 12.38
C SER A 34 17.40 6.28 11.06
N GLY A 35 16.36 5.49 10.78
CA GLY A 35 15.51 5.65 9.60
C GLY A 35 14.83 7.02 9.53
N ILE A 36 14.25 7.48 10.64
CA ILE A 36 13.64 8.82 10.74
C ILE A 36 14.69 9.92 10.52
N THR A 37 15.88 9.76 11.09
CA THR A 37 16.98 10.73 10.94
C THR A 37 17.41 10.83 9.48
N ILE A 38 17.66 9.69 8.82
CA ILE A 38 18.03 9.63 7.40
C ILE A 38 16.92 10.22 6.52
N TYR A 39 15.65 9.91 6.83
CA TYR A 39 14.49 10.43 6.12
C TYR A 39 14.41 11.95 6.16
N PHE A 40 14.56 12.58 7.33
CA PHE A 40 14.52 14.04 7.45
C PHE A 40 15.75 14.72 6.84
N ILE A 41 16.94 14.10 6.94
CA ILE A 41 18.14 14.59 6.25
C ILE A 41 17.92 14.56 4.73
N ALA A 42 17.40 13.47 4.19
CA ALA A 42 17.09 13.38 2.77
C ALA A 42 16.06 14.43 2.35
N ALA A 43 14.98 14.61 3.12
CA ALA A 43 13.97 15.63 2.84
C ALA A 43 14.54 17.05 2.84
N TYR A 44 15.43 17.36 3.80
CA TYR A 44 16.15 18.63 3.89
C TYR A 44 17.05 18.87 2.69
N LEU A 45 17.73 17.84 2.18
CA LEU A 45 18.66 17.94 1.05
C LEU A 45 17.97 18.07 -0.31
N ILE A 46 16.66 17.77 -0.42
CA ILE A 46 15.94 17.84 -1.69
C ILE A 46 15.45 19.27 -1.96
N CYS A 47 14.51 19.77 -1.14
CA CYS A 47 14.05 21.16 -1.16
C CYS A 47 13.08 21.44 -0.01
N ASP A 48 12.90 22.72 0.30
CA ASP A 48 12.05 23.20 1.41
C ASP A 48 10.65 22.59 1.38
N LEU A 49 10.00 22.52 0.22
CA LEU A 49 8.65 21.96 0.10
C LEU A 49 8.60 20.48 0.55
N VAL A 50 9.59 19.67 0.19
CA VAL A 50 9.67 18.27 0.61
C VAL A 50 9.89 18.19 2.11
N LEU A 51 10.79 19.00 2.66
CA LEU A 51 11.03 19.07 4.10
C LEU A 51 9.75 19.45 4.86
N TYR A 52 9.04 20.49 4.44
CA TYR A 52 7.79 20.93 5.07
C TYR A 52 6.70 19.86 5.05
N LEU A 53 6.62 19.05 3.99
CA LEU A 53 5.61 17.99 3.85
C LEU A 53 6.05 16.66 4.46
N SER A 54 7.34 16.46 4.73
CA SER A 54 7.90 15.20 5.26
C SER A 54 7.30 14.70 6.59
N PRO A 55 6.77 15.55 7.50
CA PRO A 55 6.07 15.03 8.67
C PRO A 55 4.79 14.24 8.35
N ILE A 56 4.16 14.44 7.18
CA ILE A 56 2.89 13.82 6.82
C ILE A 56 3.04 12.30 6.62
N PRO A 57 3.96 11.78 5.76
CA PRO A 57 4.19 10.34 5.66
C PRO A 57 4.54 9.70 7.00
N LEU A 58 5.42 10.34 7.79
CA LEU A 58 5.81 9.82 9.10
C LEU A 58 4.60 9.69 10.04
N ALA A 59 3.73 10.70 10.09
CA ALA A 59 2.51 10.64 10.88
C ALA A 59 1.61 9.47 10.43
N VAL A 60 1.45 9.25 9.13
CA VAL A 60 0.69 8.10 8.61
C VAL A 60 1.33 6.77 9.03
N PHE A 61 2.65 6.61 8.87
CA PHE A 61 3.39 5.40 9.28
C PHE A 61 3.28 5.09 10.78
N VAL A 62 3.19 6.12 11.62
CA VAL A 62 2.98 5.95 13.06
C VAL A 62 1.52 5.62 13.36
N LEU A 63 0.56 6.26 12.70
CA LEU A 63 -0.87 6.14 13.01
C LEU A 63 -1.50 4.86 12.47
N TYR A 64 -1.15 4.40 11.27
CA TYR A 64 -1.88 3.29 10.65
C TYR A 64 -1.83 1.97 11.45
N PRO A 65 -0.73 1.58 12.13
CA PRO A 65 -0.73 0.36 12.93
C PRO A 65 -1.73 0.41 14.08
N TYR A 66 -2.03 1.61 14.60
CA TYR A 66 -3.03 1.80 15.65
C TYR A 66 -4.47 1.66 15.14
N MET A 67 -4.74 1.88 13.85
CA MET A 67 -6.11 1.85 13.29
C MET A 67 -6.87 0.57 13.59
N LYS A 68 -6.17 -0.57 13.59
CA LYS A 68 -6.77 -1.87 13.91
C LYS A 68 -7.33 -2.00 15.34
N ARG A 69 -7.04 -1.03 16.23
CA ARG A 69 -7.54 -0.97 17.61
C ARG A 69 -8.86 -0.20 17.73
N PHE A 70 -9.29 0.52 16.69
CA PHE A 70 -10.46 1.40 16.76
C PHE A 70 -11.35 1.42 15.51
N THR A 71 -10.86 0.96 14.35
CA THR A 71 -11.64 0.96 13.11
C THR A 71 -11.35 -0.26 12.24
N TYR A 72 -12.40 -0.79 11.60
CA TYR A 72 -12.26 -1.87 10.61
C TYR A 72 -11.66 -1.37 9.28
N LEU A 73 -11.53 -0.05 9.10
CA LEU A 73 -10.90 0.57 7.93
C LEU A 73 -9.36 0.58 7.99
N CYS A 74 -8.74 -0.24 8.86
CA CYS A 74 -7.29 -0.27 9.05
C CYS A 74 -6.48 -0.55 7.76
N HIS A 75 -7.06 -1.30 6.81
CA HIS A 75 -6.49 -1.57 5.49
C HIS A 75 -6.25 -0.29 4.65
N PHE A 76 -7.02 0.78 4.89
CA PHE A 76 -6.82 2.08 4.24
C PHE A 76 -5.62 2.83 4.80
N GLY A 77 -5.16 2.48 6.01
CA GLY A 77 -3.98 3.10 6.61
C GLY A 77 -2.69 2.70 5.92
N VAL A 78 -2.47 1.40 5.68
CA VAL A 78 -1.31 0.92 4.90
C VAL A 78 -1.41 1.39 3.44
N GLY A 79 -2.61 1.40 2.87
CA GLY A 79 -2.88 1.96 1.55
C GLY A 79 -2.49 3.42 1.45
N LEU A 80 -2.85 4.23 2.44
CA LEU A 80 -2.48 5.65 2.50
C LEU A 80 -0.96 5.83 2.65
N GLY A 81 -0.31 5.01 3.48
CA GLY A 81 1.15 5.06 3.66
C GLY A 81 1.90 4.88 2.34
N LEU A 82 1.50 3.88 1.53
CA LEU A 82 2.10 3.65 0.22
C LEU A 82 1.62 4.64 -0.85
N ALA A 83 0.38 5.12 -0.77
CA ALA A 83 -0.15 6.15 -1.66
C ALA A 83 0.63 7.47 -1.59
N LEU A 84 1.35 7.74 -0.51
CA LEU A 84 2.19 8.94 -0.42
C LEU A 84 3.48 8.82 -1.24
N ALA A 85 3.88 7.63 -1.70
CA ALA A 85 5.12 7.46 -2.45
C ALA A 85 5.09 8.11 -3.85
N PRO A 86 4.07 7.92 -4.71
CA PRO A 86 4.01 8.63 -6.00
C PRO A 86 3.94 10.15 -5.85
N LEU A 87 3.17 10.66 -4.88
CA LEU A 87 3.12 12.08 -4.54
C LEU A 87 4.48 12.60 -4.08
N GLY A 88 5.14 11.90 -3.15
CA GLY A 88 6.46 12.26 -2.66
C GLY A 88 7.51 12.27 -3.77
N GLY A 89 7.49 11.28 -4.67
CA GLY A 89 8.37 11.24 -5.83
C GLY A 89 8.17 12.42 -6.79
N TRP A 90 6.91 12.78 -7.09
CA TRP A 90 6.60 13.94 -7.93
C TRP A 90 7.12 15.24 -7.32
N ILE A 91 6.82 15.46 -6.03
CA ILE A 91 7.21 16.67 -5.31
C ILE A 91 8.73 16.74 -5.16
N ALA A 92 9.41 15.62 -4.95
CA ALA A 92 10.86 15.57 -4.84
C ALA A 92 11.58 15.95 -6.13
N VAL A 93 11.02 15.62 -7.30
CA VAL A 93 11.59 16.00 -8.59
C VAL A 93 11.22 17.43 -8.99
N LYS A 94 9.98 17.85 -8.74
CA LYS A 94 9.46 19.15 -9.21
C LYS A 94 9.67 20.29 -8.22
N CYS A 95 9.85 20.00 -6.94
CA CYS A 95 9.84 20.97 -5.84
C CYS A 95 8.64 21.94 -5.91
N SER A 96 7.51 21.44 -6.38
CA SER A 96 6.28 22.20 -6.60
C SER A 96 5.07 21.25 -6.64
N LEU A 97 3.88 21.79 -6.38
CA LEU A 97 2.60 21.11 -6.56
C LEU A 97 2.00 21.34 -7.96
N ASN A 98 2.68 22.10 -8.83
CA ASN A 98 2.20 22.37 -10.17
C ASN A 98 2.13 21.08 -11.01
N GLY A 99 1.01 20.90 -11.70
CA GLY A 99 0.79 19.73 -12.55
C GLY A 99 0.70 18.40 -11.79
N ILE A 100 0.40 18.40 -10.49
CA ILE A 100 0.39 17.19 -9.63
C ILE A 100 -0.66 16.14 -10.01
N PHE A 101 -1.54 16.44 -10.96
CA PHE A 101 -2.66 15.58 -11.32
C PHE A 101 -2.26 14.10 -11.61
N PRO A 102 -1.22 13.80 -12.42
CA PRO A 102 -0.81 12.41 -12.68
C PRO A 102 -0.38 11.68 -11.42
N ALA A 103 0.38 12.37 -10.56
CA ALA A 103 0.85 11.82 -9.29
C ALA A 103 -0.30 11.59 -8.32
N LEU A 104 -1.28 12.50 -8.27
CA LEU A 104 -2.47 12.35 -7.44
C LEU A 104 -3.31 11.15 -7.88
N VAL A 105 -3.57 11.01 -9.18
CA VAL A 105 -4.31 9.85 -9.72
C VAL A 105 -3.57 8.54 -9.41
N LEU A 106 -2.25 8.51 -9.62
CA LEU A 106 -1.44 7.34 -9.32
C LEU A 106 -1.42 7.01 -7.81
N SER A 107 -1.42 8.02 -6.95
CA SER A 107 -1.52 7.84 -5.50
C SER A 107 -2.87 7.30 -5.06
N ILE A 108 -3.98 7.77 -5.62
CA ILE A 108 -5.31 7.22 -5.31
C ILE A 108 -5.42 5.79 -5.86
N PHE A 109 -4.81 5.51 -7.02
CA PHE A 109 -4.66 4.14 -7.52
C PHE A 109 -3.94 3.26 -6.47
N THR A 110 -2.78 3.71 -5.98
CA THR A 110 -2.00 2.97 -4.98
C THR A 110 -2.79 2.76 -3.69
N LEU A 111 -3.55 3.77 -3.23
CA LEU A 111 -4.42 3.63 -2.06
C LEU A 111 -5.38 2.46 -2.23
N PHE A 112 -6.14 2.43 -3.32
CA PHE A 112 -7.13 1.36 -3.54
C PHE A 112 -6.50 0.01 -3.83
N TRP A 113 -5.42 -0.03 -4.62
CA TRP A 113 -4.72 -1.27 -4.92
C TRP A 113 -4.16 -1.92 -3.66
N VAL A 114 -3.46 -1.15 -2.83
CA VAL A 114 -2.84 -1.64 -1.60
C VAL A 114 -3.87 -2.03 -0.56
N SER A 115 -4.90 -1.20 -0.34
CA SER A 115 -5.99 -1.57 0.57
C SER A 115 -6.73 -2.83 0.09
N GLY A 116 -6.91 -2.98 -1.22
CA GLY A 116 -7.54 -4.17 -1.81
C GLY A 116 -6.77 -5.44 -1.52
N PHE A 117 -5.46 -5.48 -1.77
CA PHE A 117 -4.67 -6.69 -1.53
C PHE A 117 -4.43 -6.94 -0.03
N ASP A 118 -4.35 -5.89 0.79
CA ASP A 118 -4.18 -6.05 2.25
C ASP A 118 -5.41 -6.71 2.88
N ILE A 119 -6.60 -6.44 2.34
CA ILE A 119 -7.83 -7.16 2.73
C ILE A 119 -7.75 -8.65 2.38
N ILE A 120 -7.21 -9.00 1.20
CA ILE A 120 -7.01 -10.41 0.82
C ILE A 120 -6.03 -11.08 1.80
N TYR A 121 -4.92 -10.41 2.11
CA TYR A 121 -3.92 -10.91 3.05
C TYR A 121 -4.49 -11.13 4.45
N ALA A 122 -5.32 -10.20 4.94
CA ALA A 122 -5.98 -10.30 6.23
C ALA A 122 -6.94 -11.49 6.34
N THR A 123 -7.32 -12.14 5.24
CA THR A 123 -8.12 -13.38 5.30
C THR A 123 -7.38 -14.54 5.97
N LEU A 124 -6.05 -14.48 6.09
CA LEU A 124 -5.24 -15.44 6.84
C LEU A 124 -5.43 -15.32 8.36
N ASP A 125 -5.84 -14.14 8.85
CA ASP A 125 -5.94 -13.83 10.27
C ASP A 125 -7.41 -13.76 10.76
N GLU A 126 -8.39 -14.18 9.95
CA GLU A 126 -9.82 -14.00 10.24
C GLU A 126 -10.22 -14.46 11.66
N GLU A 127 -9.85 -15.69 12.01
CA GLU A 127 -10.24 -16.28 13.30
C GLU A 127 -9.51 -15.61 14.47
N PHE A 128 -8.22 -15.34 14.30
CA PHE A 128 -7.42 -14.66 15.32
C PHE A 128 -7.91 -13.24 15.58
N ASP A 129 -8.15 -12.46 14.52
CA ASP A 129 -8.60 -11.08 14.63
C ASP A 129 -9.96 -11.01 15.34
N ARG A 130 -10.87 -11.94 15.01
CA ARG A 130 -12.19 -12.04 15.64
C ARG A 130 -12.09 -12.35 17.14
N GLN A 131 -11.25 -13.30 17.52
CA GLN A 131 -11.07 -13.69 18.93
C GLN A 131 -10.32 -12.63 19.75
N SER A 132 -9.37 -11.92 19.13
CA SER A 132 -8.49 -10.96 19.80
C SER A 132 -9.03 -9.52 19.81
N GLY A 133 -10.22 -9.29 19.23
CA GLY A 133 -10.83 -7.96 19.15
C GLY A 133 -10.12 -7.00 18.20
N VAL A 134 -9.37 -7.52 17.22
CA VAL A 134 -8.74 -6.70 16.18
C VAL A 134 -9.82 -6.24 15.21
N HIS A 135 -9.86 -4.93 14.95
CA HIS A 135 -10.81 -4.34 14.00
C HIS A 135 -10.24 -4.44 12.58
N SER A 136 -10.69 -5.44 11.82
CA SER A 136 -10.43 -5.59 10.38
C SER A 136 -11.74 -5.81 9.61
N LEU A 137 -11.74 -5.53 8.30
CA LEU A 137 -12.91 -5.80 7.45
C LEU A 137 -13.26 -7.29 7.46
N VAL A 138 -12.25 -8.14 7.48
CA VAL A 138 -12.40 -9.60 7.53
C VAL A 138 -13.03 -10.03 8.85
N ALA A 139 -12.54 -9.55 9.99
CA ALA A 139 -13.12 -9.89 11.30
C ALA A 139 -14.56 -9.40 11.44
N ARG A 140 -14.87 -8.20 10.92
CA ARG A 140 -16.18 -7.55 11.04
C ARG A 140 -17.24 -8.13 10.10
N PHE A 141 -16.90 -8.35 8.83
CA PHE A 141 -17.87 -8.69 7.78
C PHE A 141 -17.70 -10.12 7.23
N GLY A 142 -16.68 -10.84 7.69
CA GLY A 142 -16.32 -12.18 7.22
C GLY A 142 -15.58 -12.15 5.88
N LYS A 143 -14.85 -13.22 5.58
CA LYS A 143 -14.02 -13.36 4.38
C LYS A 143 -14.75 -13.01 3.08
N ARG A 144 -15.99 -13.52 2.89
CA ARG A 144 -16.74 -13.29 1.64
C ARG A 144 -17.00 -11.81 1.37
N ASN A 145 -17.49 -11.06 2.36
CA ASN A 145 -17.83 -9.65 2.17
C ASN A 145 -16.56 -8.78 2.11
N ALA A 146 -15.53 -9.11 2.88
CA ALA A 146 -14.25 -8.43 2.79
C ALA A 146 -13.62 -8.57 1.40
N LEU A 147 -13.68 -9.78 0.81
CA LEU A 147 -13.23 -10.01 -0.57
C LEU A 147 -14.07 -9.23 -1.61
N LEU A 148 -15.37 -9.04 -1.39
CA LEU A 148 -16.17 -8.16 -2.26
C LEU A 148 -15.69 -6.70 -2.19
N VAL A 149 -15.39 -6.19 -0.99
CA VAL A 149 -14.81 -4.85 -0.82
C VAL A 149 -13.46 -4.76 -1.54
N SER A 150 -12.59 -5.76 -1.37
CA SER A 150 -11.32 -5.86 -2.08
C SER A 150 -11.49 -5.78 -3.61
N ALA A 151 -12.44 -6.53 -4.17
CA ALA A 151 -12.73 -6.50 -5.61
C ALA A 151 -13.16 -5.12 -6.10
N VAL A 152 -14.01 -4.42 -5.34
CA VAL A 152 -14.44 -3.06 -5.67
C VAL A 152 -13.25 -2.09 -5.63
N LEU A 153 -12.37 -2.21 -4.64
CA LEU A 153 -11.17 -1.38 -4.56
C LEU A 153 -10.24 -1.62 -5.75
N HIS A 154 -9.99 -2.87 -6.13
CA HIS A 154 -9.17 -3.18 -7.31
C HIS A 154 -9.80 -2.70 -8.62
N LEU A 155 -11.12 -2.77 -8.74
CA LEU A 155 -11.82 -2.18 -9.89
C LEU A 155 -11.63 -0.66 -9.94
N MET A 156 -11.77 0.04 -8.81
CA MET A 156 -11.53 1.49 -8.73
C MET A 156 -10.08 1.83 -9.03
N ALA A 157 -9.12 1.01 -8.59
CA ALA A 157 -7.71 1.14 -8.94
C ALA A 157 -7.52 1.05 -10.46
N PHE A 158 -8.08 0.03 -11.12
CA PHE A 158 -8.02 -0.10 -12.57
C PHE A 158 -8.63 1.11 -13.31
N VAL A 159 -9.79 1.60 -12.85
CA VAL A 159 -10.43 2.80 -13.41
C VAL A 159 -9.51 4.02 -13.32
N LEU A 160 -8.78 4.19 -12.22
CA LEU A 160 -7.83 5.30 -12.06
C LEU A 160 -6.65 5.20 -13.03
N LEU A 161 -6.13 4.00 -13.29
CA LEU A 161 -5.12 3.81 -14.34
C LEU A 161 -5.66 4.12 -15.74
N ALA A 162 -6.93 3.77 -16.01
CA ALA A 162 -7.58 4.13 -17.27
C ALA A 162 -7.79 5.65 -17.40
N VAL A 163 -8.15 6.33 -16.31
CA VAL A 163 -8.22 7.81 -16.27
C VAL A 163 -6.85 8.41 -16.57
N LEU A 164 -5.78 7.89 -15.95
CA LEU A 164 -4.42 8.36 -16.19
C LEU A 164 -3.99 8.15 -17.65
N TYR A 165 -4.32 6.99 -18.23
CA TYR A 165 -4.08 6.69 -19.64
C TYR A 165 -4.76 7.71 -20.57
N ILE A 166 -6.04 8.02 -20.34
CA ILE A 166 -6.82 8.96 -21.14
C ILE A 166 -6.33 10.40 -20.92
N ALA A 167 -5.88 10.76 -19.73
CA ALA A 167 -5.44 12.12 -19.43
C ALA A 167 -4.04 12.42 -19.98
N GLU A 168 -3.09 11.48 -19.84
CA GLU A 168 -1.66 11.79 -20.00
C GLU A 168 -0.97 11.01 -21.13
N PHE A 169 -1.30 9.73 -21.33
CA PHE A 169 -0.44 8.83 -22.12
C PHE A 169 -0.96 8.54 -23.52
N ARG A 170 -2.21 8.05 -23.66
CA ARG A 170 -2.89 7.74 -24.93
C ARG A 170 -2.10 6.90 -25.98
N SER A 171 -0.99 6.26 -25.61
CA SER A 171 -0.15 5.50 -26.52
C SER A 171 -0.57 4.04 -26.67
N LEU A 172 -0.28 3.44 -27.84
CA LEU A 172 -0.65 2.05 -28.09
C LEU A 172 0.06 1.08 -27.13
N TYR A 173 1.30 1.38 -26.76
CA TYR A 173 2.06 0.55 -25.82
C TYR A 173 1.50 0.67 -24.40
N ALA A 174 1.14 1.87 -23.95
CA ALA A 174 0.58 2.06 -22.62
C ALA A 174 -0.76 1.32 -22.46
N VAL A 175 -1.64 1.31 -23.47
CA VAL A 175 -2.92 0.59 -23.34
C VAL A 175 -2.72 -0.92 -23.21
N LEU A 176 -1.69 -1.50 -23.84
CA LEU A 176 -1.38 -2.93 -23.67
C LEU A 176 -1.02 -3.24 -22.21
N PHE A 177 -0.15 -2.45 -21.60
CA PHE A 177 0.25 -2.66 -20.21
C PHE A 177 -0.86 -2.32 -19.22
N LEU A 178 -1.76 -1.38 -19.55
CA LEU A 178 -3.00 -1.14 -18.80
C LEU A 178 -3.89 -2.39 -18.80
N ILE A 179 -4.14 -3.00 -19.97
CA ILE A 179 -4.95 -4.22 -20.10
C ILE A 179 -4.32 -5.38 -19.32
N VAL A 180 -2.99 -5.56 -19.44
CA VAL A 180 -2.27 -6.61 -18.70
C VAL A 180 -2.36 -6.37 -17.18
N THR A 181 -2.24 -5.13 -16.72
CA THR A 181 -2.43 -4.77 -15.30
C THR A 181 -3.84 -5.11 -14.83
N GLY A 182 -4.87 -4.77 -15.62
CA GLY A 182 -6.26 -5.12 -15.34
C GLY A 182 -6.49 -6.64 -15.27
N PHE A 183 -5.85 -7.39 -16.16
CA PHE A 183 -5.88 -8.85 -16.12
C PHE A 183 -5.26 -9.41 -14.83
N PHE A 184 -4.13 -8.87 -14.37
CA PHE A 184 -3.53 -9.30 -13.11
C PHE A 184 -4.39 -8.96 -11.89
N LEU A 185 -5.00 -7.77 -11.82
CA LEU A 185 -5.95 -7.42 -10.76
C LEU A 185 -7.17 -8.35 -10.75
N PHE A 186 -7.69 -8.71 -11.92
CA PHE A 186 -8.76 -9.71 -12.04
C PHE A 186 -8.30 -11.10 -11.56
N LEU A 187 -7.11 -11.53 -11.98
CA LEU A 187 -6.54 -12.83 -11.63
C LEU A 187 -6.26 -12.94 -10.13
N GLU A 188 -5.77 -11.86 -9.51
CA GLU A 188 -5.59 -11.76 -8.06
C GLU A 188 -6.88 -12.10 -7.32
N HIS A 189 -7.98 -11.43 -7.70
CA HIS A 189 -9.26 -11.66 -7.06
C HIS A 189 -9.77 -13.09 -7.31
N ARG A 190 -9.58 -13.62 -8.53
CA ARG A 190 -9.96 -14.99 -8.89
C ARG A 190 -9.17 -16.05 -8.11
N LYS A 191 -7.95 -15.71 -7.68
CA LYS A 191 -7.04 -16.58 -6.94
C LYS A 191 -6.95 -16.23 -5.45
N SER A 192 -7.85 -15.41 -4.93
CA SER A 192 -7.86 -14.96 -3.52
C SER A 192 -8.01 -16.09 -2.48
N SER A 193 -8.36 -17.30 -2.90
CA SER A 193 -8.29 -18.50 -2.05
C SER A 193 -6.85 -18.98 -1.79
N ASP A 194 -5.95 -18.77 -2.75
CA ASP A 194 -4.49 -18.98 -2.62
C ASP A 194 -3.86 -17.62 -2.32
N VAL A 195 -3.86 -17.26 -1.04
CA VAL A 195 -3.43 -15.93 -0.58
C VAL A 195 -1.97 -15.68 -0.93
N ASP A 196 -1.10 -16.68 -0.91
CA ASP A 196 0.32 -16.49 -1.24
C ASP A 196 0.52 -16.13 -2.72
N LEU A 197 -0.20 -16.80 -3.62
CA LEU A 197 -0.21 -16.46 -5.04
C LEU A 197 -0.79 -15.06 -5.27
N ALA A 198 -1.96 -14.78 -4.70
CA ALA A 198 -2.67 -13.51 -4.88
C ALA A 198 -1.88 -12.33 -4.31
N PHE A 199 -1.49 -12.41 -3.03
CA PHE A 199 -0.84 -11.31 -2.33
C PHE A 199 0.62 -11.12 -2.76
N PHE A 200 1.45 -12.17 -2.83
CA PHE A 200 2.87 -11.98 -3.10
C PHE A 200 3.19 -11.95 -4.59
N LYS A 201 2.82 -12.98 -5.34
CA LYS A 201 3.32 -13.15 -6.72
C LYS A 201 2.63 -12.21 -7.69
N ILE A 202 1.30 -12.10 -7.61
CA ILE A 202 0.54 -11.27 -8.54
C ILE A 202 0.79 -9.77 -8.28
N ASN A 203 0.81 -9.31 -7.02
CA ASN A 203 1.06 -7.89 -6.75
C ASN A 203 2.46 -7.42 -7.14
N ILE A 204 3.49 -8.28 -7.06
CA ILE A 204 4.81 -7.95 -7.61
C ILE A 204 4.69 -7.65 -9.11
N LEU A 205 3.98 -8.50 -9.86
CA LEU A 205 3.76 -8.28 -11.29
C LEU A 205 2.96 -7.01 -11.55
N VAL A 206 1.87 -6.76 -10.82
CA VAL A 206 1.07 -5.53 -10.94
C VAL A 206 1.97 -4.30 -10.78
N GLY A 207 2.85 -4.26 -9.77
CA GLY A 207 3.78 -3.15 -9.57
C GLY A 207 4.70 -2.91 -10.77
N PHE A 208 5.32 -3.95 -11.31
CA PHE A 208 6.17 -3.84 -12.50
C PHE A 208 5.38 -3.42 -13.74
N PHE A 209 4.18 -3.95 -13.95
CA PHE A 209 3.36 -3.60 -15.09
C PHE A 209 2.82 -2.17 -15.03
N VAL A 210 2.49 -1.65 -13.84
CA VAL A 210 2.17 -0.23 -13.65
C VAL A 210 3.39 0.65 -13.95
N PHE A 211 4.59 0.24 -13.53
CA PHE A 211 5.81 0.96 -13.86
C PHE A 211 6.07 1.00 -15.37
N ILE A 212 5.95 -0.14 -16.06
CA ILE A 212 6.12 -0.22 -17.52
C ILE A 212 5.00 0.54 -18.24
N PHE A 213 3.76 0.52 -17.73
CA PHE A 213 2.64 1.33 -18.23
C PHE A 213 2.99 2.83 -18.22
N ILE A 214 3.54 3.33 -17.11
CA ILE A 214 3.97 4.74 -17.01
C ILE A 214 5.13 5.02 -17.96
N LEU A 215 6.17 4.18 -17.97
CA LEU A 215 7.33 4.38 -18.84
C LEU A 215 6.95 4.38 -20.33
N SER A 216 6.14 3.40 -20.75
CA SER A 216 5.66 3.34 -22.12
C SER A 216 4.77 4.54 -22.46
N GLY A 217 3.93 4.99 -21.54
CA GLY A 217 3.12 6.19 -21.74
C GLY A 217 3.93 7.48 -21.90
N ILE A 218 5.09 7.58 -21.24
CA ILE A 218 5.96 8.76 -21.33
C ILE A 218 6.86 8.72 -22.57
N TYR A 219 7.43 7.55 -22.89
CA TYR A 219 8.53 7.44 -23.86
C TYR A 219 8.17 6.76 -25.18
N LEU A 220 7.08 6.00 -25.23
CA LEU A 220 6.68 5.21 -26.40
C LEU A 220 5.31 5.71 -26.88
N ASN A 221 5.32 6.56 -27.92
CA ASN A 221 4.11 6.97 -28.63
C ASN A 221 3.62 5.85 -29.56
#